data_AF-A0A8J7W1X1-F1
#
_entry.id   AF-A0A8J7W1X1-F1
#
_cell.length_a   1.000
_cell.length_b   1.000
_cell.length_c   1.000
_cell.angle_alpha   90.00
_cell.angle_beta   90.00
_cell.angle_gamma   90.00
#
_symmetry.space_group_name_H-M   'P 1'
#
loop_
_entity.id
_entity.type
_entity.pdbx_description
1 polymer ?
#
loop_
_entity_poly.entity_id
_entity_poly.type
_entity_poly.pdbx_seq_one_letter_code
_entity_poly.pdbx_strand_id
1 'polypeptide(L)'
;MSTELGILLAYAIGIFALYVIGYMFLVPIKIMLRLVANSILGGIFIIVVNWIGTTWDVHIPLNVFTAVIVGILGLPGAILLLFL
;
A
#
# COMPACT_ATOMS: atom_id res chain seq x y z
N MET A 1 -32.78 -37.77 -5.84
CA MET A 1 -32.85 -36.83 -6.98
C MET A 1 -33.10 -35.37 -6.57
N SER A 2 -34.25 -34.97 -6.00
CA SER A 2 -34.50 -33.55 -5.66
C SER A 2 -33.67 -33.02 -4.49
N THR A 3 -33.41 -33.86 -3.47
CA THR A 3 -32.60 -33.51 -2.30
C THR A 3 -31.10 -33.40 -2.61
N GLU A 4 -30.57 -34.29 -3.45
CA GLU A 4 -29.18 -34.25 -3.93
C GLU A 4 -28.88 -32.94 -4.68
N LEU A 5 -29.84 -32.47 -5.48
CA LEU A 5 -29.72 -31.22 -6.24
C LEU A 5 -29.74 -29.99 -5.32
N GLY A 6 -30.54 -30.03 -4.25
CA GLY A 6 -30.52 -29.00 -3.20
C GLY A 6 -29.21 -28.94 -2.42
N ILE A 7 -28.63 -30.09 -2.09
CA ILE A 7 -27.32 -30.18 -1.41
C ILE A 7 -26.20 -29.64 -2.32
N LEU A 8 -26.23 -29.99 -3.62
CA LEU A 8 -25.27 -29.48 -4.60
C LEU A 8 -25.36 -27.94 -4.73
N LEU A 9 -26.57 -27.39 -4.81
CA LEU A 9 -26.81 -25.94 -4.86
C LEU A 9 -26.31 -25.24 -3.59
N ALA A 10 -26.58 -25.80 -2.42
CA ALA A 10 -26.10 -25.25 -1.16
C ALA A 10 -24.56 -25.20 -1.09
N TYR A 11 -23.90 -26.27 -1.57
CA TYR A 11 -22.43 -26.29 -1.69
C TYR A 11 -21.91 -25.25 -2.69
N ALA A 12 -22.53 -25.12 -3.86
CA ALA A 12 -22.13 -24.14 -4.86
C ALA A 12 -22.25 -22.71 -4.33
N ILE A 13 -23.36 -22.39 -3.66
CA ILE A 13 -23.58 -21.09 -3.03
C ILE A 13 -22.59 -20.85 -1.90
N GLY A 14 -22.32 -21.85 -1.06
CA GLY A 14 -21.36 -21.74 0.04
C GLY A 14 -19.94 -21.46 -0.44
N ILE A 15 -19.48 -22.19 -1.46
CA ILE A 15 -18.15 -21.96 -2.07
C ILE A 15 -18.09 -20.59 -2.74
N PHE A 16 -19.14 -20.19 -3.45
CA PHE A 16 -19.22 -18.86 -4.07
C PHE A 16 -19.15 -17.74 -3.03
N ALA A 17 -19.91 -17.85 -1.94
CA ALA A 17 -19.88 -16.88 -0.84
C ALA A 17 -18.50 -16.79 -0.19
N LEU A 18 -17.85 -17.93 0.07
CA LEU A 18 -16.47 -17.98 0.60
C LEU A 18 -15.47 -17.31 -0.34
N TYR A 19 -15.61 -17.53 -1.65
CA TYR A 19 -14.74 -16.90 -2.65
C TYR A 19 -14.90 -15.37 -2.64
N VAL A 20 -16.14 -14.87 -2.61
CA VAL A 20 -16.41 -13.41 -2.59
C VAL A 20 -15.84 -12.78 -1.32
N ILE A 21 -16.08 -13.39 -0.15
CA ILE A 21 -15.57 -12.88 1.13
C ILE A 21 -14.05 -12.91 1.13
N GLY A 22 -13.43 -14.03 0.73
CA GLY A 22 -11.98 -14.16 0.65
C GLY A 22 -11.37 -13.10 -0.27
N TYR A 23 -11.91 -12.92 -1.48
CA TYR A 23 -11.42 -11.96 -2.44
C TYR A 23 -11.52 -10.51 -1.93
N MET A 24 -12.60 -10.18 -1.22
CA MET A 24 -12.79 -8.86 -0.62
C MET A 24 -11.69 -8.50 0.39
N PHE A 25 -11.10 -9.48 1.08
CA PHE A 25 -9.95 -9.26 1.99
C PHE A 25 -8.59 -9.24 1.27
N LEU A 26 -8.44 -9.98 0.16
CA LEU A 26 -7.17 -10.00 -0.59
C LEU A 26 -6.86 -8.64 -1.24
N VAL A 27 -7.89 -7.92 -1.71
CA VAL A 27 -7.74 -6.60 -2.34
C VAL A 27 -7.09 -5.57 -1.41
N PRO A 28 -7.60 -5.29 -0.18
CA PRO A 28 -6.99 -4.33 0.72
C PRO A 28 -5.60 -4.74 1.20
N ILE A 29 -5.35 -6.04 1.42
CA ILE A 29 -4.01 -6.54 1.78
C ILE A 29 -2.98 -6.21 0.70
N LYS A 30 -3.34 -6.42 -0.58
CA LYS A 30 -2.46 -6.08 -1.71
C LYS A 30 -2.15 -4.59 -1.78
N ILE A 31 -3.13 -3.74 -1.47
CA ILE A 31 -2.95 -2.29 -1.41
C ILE A 31 -2.00 -1.92 -0.27
N MET A 32 -2.19 -2.47 0.94
CA MET A 32 -1.31 -2.21 2.08
C MET A 32 0.14 -2.62 1.79
N LEU A 33 0.35 -3.80 1.19
CA LEU A 33 1.68 -4.25 0.77
C LEU A 33 2.34 -3.30 -0.23
N ARG A 34 1.59 -2.81 -1.23
CA ARG A 34 2.10 -1.82 -2.18
C ARG A 34 2.46 -0.51 -1.49
N LEU A 35 1.64 -0.08 -0.52
CA LEU A 35 1.85 1.15 0.24
C LEU A 35 3.12 1.06 1.10
N VAL A 36 3.34 -0.07 1.77
CA VAL A 36 4.57 -0.35 2.53
C VAL A 36 5.80 -0.35 1.61
N ALA A 37 5.74 -1.05 0.48
CA ALA A 37 6.85 -1.08 -0.48
C ALA A 37 7.20 0.32 -1.02
N ASN A 38 6.18 1.10 -1.40
CA ASN A 38 6.37 2.48 -1.86
C ASN A 38 6.94 3.36 -0.75
N SER A 39 6.51 3.17 0.51
CA SER A 39 7.03 3.93 1.65
C SER A 39 8.50 3.62 1.93
N ILE A 40 8.92 2.35 1.80
CA ILE A 40 10.32 1.97 1.93
C ILE A 40 11.16 2.66 0.85
N LEU A 41 10.69 2.65 -0.40
CA LEU A 41 11.35 3.35 -1.51
C LEU A 41 11.40 4.87 -1.27
N GLY A 42 10.32 5.46 -0.77
CA GLY A 42 10.25 6.87 -0.39
C GLY A 42 11.23 7.23 0.73
N GLY A 43 11.35 6.37 1.75
CA GLY A 43 12.33 6.51 2.82
C GLY A 43 13.77 6.46 2.31
N ILE A 44 14.08 5.50 1.43
CA ILE A 44 15.38 5.41 0.76
C ILE A 44 15.66 6.68 -0.04
N PHE A 45 14.67 7.17 -0.77
CA PHE A 45 14.79 8.41 -1.54
C PHE A 45 15.07 9.63 -0.63
N ILE A 46 14.38 9.76 0.50
CA ILE A 46 14.64 10.83 1.50
C ILE A 46 16.08 10.74 2.02
N ILE A 47 16.59 9.53 2.30
CA ILE A 47 17.98 9.36 2.74
C ILE A 47 18.94 9.90 1.68
N VAL A 48 18.76 9.52 0.42
CA VAL A 48 19.61 9.97 -0.69
C VAL A 48 19.56 11.50 -0.83
N VAL A 49 18.35 12.07 -0.79
CA VAL A 49 18.16 13.53 -0.87
C VAL A 49 18.82 14.25 0.29
N ASN A 50 18.65 13.79 1.53
CA ASN A 50 19.29 14.40 2.71
C ASN A 50 20.82 14.29 2.63
N TRP A 51 21.35 13.22 2.04
CA TRP A 51 22.79 13.03 1.91
C TRP A 51 23.41 14.02 0.92
N ILE A 52 22.73 14.28 -0.20
CA ILE A 52 23.15 15.28 -1.21
C ILE A 52 22.86 16.71 -0.69
N GLY A 53 21.69 16.89 -0.08
CA GLY A 53 21.12 18.15 0.41
C GLY A 53 21.79 18.72 1.65
N THR A 54 22.56 17.91 2.38
CA THR A 54 23.45 18.38 3.48
C THR A 54 24.32 19.56 3.04
N THR A 55 24.73 19.62 1.77
CA THR A 55 25.55 20.73 1.24
C THR A 55 24.78 22.04 1.07
N TRP A 56 23.45 22.00 1.06
CA TRP A 56 22.54 23.13 0.87
C TRP A 56 21.64 23.38 2.09
N ASP A 57 21.94 22.77 3.24
CA ASP A 57 21.14 22.84 4.48
C ASP A 57 19.69 22.33 4.28
N VAL A 58 19.49 21.45 3.30
CA VAL A 58 18.20 20.86 2.94
C VAL A 58 18.05 19.55 3.70
N HIS A 59 17.18 19.54 4.71
CA HIS A 59 16.88 18.36 5.53
C HIS A 59 15.37 18.05 5.54
N ILE A 60 15.01 16.88 4.99
CA ILE A 60 13.65 16.33 5.06
C ILE A 60 13.57 15.35 6.24
N PRO A 61 12.63 15.52 7.19
CA PRO A 61 12.46 14.59 8.30
C PRO A 61 12.14 13.19 7.78
N LEU A 62 12.89 12.16 8.23
CA LEU A 62 12.62 10.77 7.88
C LEU A 62 11.70 10.14 8.93
N ASN A 63 10.42 10.01 8.60
CA ASN A 63 9.42 9.32 9.40
C ASN A 63 8.45 8.54 8.50
N VAL A 64 7.58 7.71 9.09
CA VAL A 64 6.63 6.89 8.30
C VAL A 64 5.73 7.76 7.43
N PHE A 65 5.29 8.92 7.94
CA PHE A 65 4.38 9.81 7.23
C PHE A 65 5.05 10.45 6.01
N THR A 66 6.27 10.98 6.18
CA THR A 66 7.06 11.57 5.10
C THR A 66 7.51 10.53 4.09
N ALA A 67 7.89 9.33 4.54
CA ALA A 67 8.26 8.21 3.67
C ALA A 67 7.07 7.73 2.83
N VAL A 68 5.85 7.69 3.37
CA VAL A 68 4.61 7.39 2.63
C VAL A 68 4.32 8.48 1.60
N ILE A 69 4.36 9.76 2.00
CA ILE A 69 4.07 10.90 1.10
C ILE A 69 5.06 10.93 -0.06
N VAL A 70 6.36 10.85 0.23
CA VAL A 70 7.42 10.83 -0.79
C VAL A 70 7.43 9.51 -1.57
N GLY A 71 7.04 8.40 -0.94
CA GLY A 71 6.91 7.11 -1.62
C GLY A 71 5.75 7.04 -2.62
N ILE A 72 4.67 7.78 -2.36
CA ILE A 72 3.51 7.88 -3.26
C ILE A 72 3.73 8.97 -4.31
N LEU A 73 4.23 10.14 -3.91
CA LEU A 73 4.34 11.32 -4.78
C LEU A 73 5.72 11.47 -5.45
N GLY A 74 6.78 10.84 -4.96
CA GLY A 74 8.14 10.97 -5.46
C GLY A 74 8.78 12.34 -5.18
N LEU A 75 9.55 12.86 -6.15
CA LEU A 75 10.15 14.21 -6.11
C LEU A 75 9.15 15.31 -5.72
N PRO A 76 7.93 15.39 -6.29
CA PRO A 76 6.96 16.40 -5.88
C PRO A 76 6.60 16.34 -4.40
N GLY A 77 6.53 15.14 -3.81
CA GLY A 77 6.30 14.97 -2.37
C GLY A 77 7.45 15.51 -1.52
N ALA A 78 8.69 15.31 -1.96
CA ALA A 78 9.86 15.86 -1.27
C ALA A 78 9.89 17.39 -1.32
N ILE A 79 9.54 17.98 -2.47
CA ILE A 79 9.42 19.43 -2.65
C ILE A 79 8.32 20.00 -1.75
N LEU A 80 7.17 19.32 -1.66
CA LEU A 80 6.05 19.75 -0.83
C LEU A 80 6.41 19.80 0.67
N LEU A 81 7.23 18.86 1.13
CA LEU A 81 7.74 18.81 2.51
C LEU A 81 8.83 19.85 2.80
N LEU A 82 9.49 20.40 1.78
CA LEU A 82 10.48 21.47 1.96
C LEU A 82 9.84 22.86 2.06
N PHE A 83 8.62 23.03 1.53
CA PHE A 83 7.85 24.27 1.60
C PHE A 83 6.90 24.34 2.79
N LEU A 84 6.75 23.24 3.55
CA LEU A 84 5.94 23.15 4.76
C LEU A 84 6.82 23.21 6.00
#